data_AF-A0A2R5L2F2-F1
#
_entry.id   AF-A0A2R5L2F2-F1
#
_cell.length_a   1.000
_cell.length_b   1.000
_cell.length_c   1.000
_cell.angle_alpha   90.00
_cell.angle_beta   90.00
_cell.angle_gamma   90.00
#
_symmetry.space_group_name_H-M   'P 1'
#
loop_
_entity.id
_entity.type
_entity.pdbx_description
1 polymer ?
#
loop_
_entity_poly.entity_id
_entity_poly.type
_entity_poly.pdbx_seq_one_letter_code
_entity_poly.pdbx_strand_id
1 'polypeptide(L)'
;VAFQLDAEQSIATAQRTGSFPTLRDVMAGHGDAFTTHTVWYFDYIPSNTSYCFQYSMRRWYPVANMTTVRMATIYEQYQPERFQVVMFNSSTFSLDVCEVCASYQCPYCPIYSTASTSTLPATTFMVAMLLLPLMFMHRPHDGILLVTRYIS
;
A
#
# COMPACT_ATOMS: atom_id res chain seq x y z
N VAL A 1 5.61 -6.34 -1.76
CA VAL A 1 5.19 -6.03 -3.15
C VAL A 1 3.68 -5.82 -3.18
N ALA A 2 3.17 -4.75 -3.77
CA ALA A 2 1.71 -4.54 -3.85
C ALA A 2 1.06 -5.42 -4.93
N PHE A 3 1.79 -5.73 -6.00
CA PHE A 3 1.36 -6.60 -7.08
C PHE A 3 2.28 -7.81 -7.21
N GLN A 4 1.72 -8.95 -7.56
CA GLN A 4 2.44 -10.16 -7.94
C GLN A 4 1.90 -10.65 -9.29
N LEU A 5 2.83 -11.00 -10.16
CA LEU A 5 2.52 -11.67 -11.41
C LEU A 5 2.27 -13.16 -11.16
N ASP A 6 1.24 -13.70 -11.80
CA ASP A 6 1.08 -15.15 -11.92
C ASP A 6 1.93 -15.65 -13.12
N ALA A 7 3.24 -15.78 -12.89
CA ALA A 7 4.21 -16.02 -13.96
C ALA A 7 3.90 -17.29 -14.77
N GLU A 8 3.64 -18.41 -14.09
CA GLU A 8 3.33 -19.69 -14.72
C GLU A 8 2.06 -19.61 -15.57
N GLN A 9 0.98 -19.05 -15.02
CA GLN A 9 -0.26 -18.87 -15.77
C GLN A 9 -0.06 -17.94 -16.98
N SER A 10 0.72 -16.86 -16.81
CA SER A 10 0.96 -15.89 -17.88
C SER A 10 1.77 -16.46 -19.05
N ILE A 11 2.80 -17.28 -18.77
CA ILE A 11 3.58 -17.99 -19.78
C ILE A 11 2.69 -19.00 -20.52
N ALA A 12 1.91 -19.80 -19.78
CA ALA A 12 1.02 -20.79 -20.38
C ALA A 12 -0.06 -20.15 -21.26
N THR A 13 -0.62 -19.01 -20.86
CA THR A 13 -1.58 -18.26 -21.67
C THR A 13 -0.92 -17.68 -22.92
N ALA A 14 0.25 -17.05 -22.79
CA ALA A 14 0.97 -16.46 -23.93
C ALA A 14 1.37 -17.51 -24.99
N GLN A 15 1.78 -18.70 -24.56
CA GLN A 15 2.08 -19.82 -25.47
C GLN A 15 0.82 -20.38 -26.14
N ARG A 16 -0.30 -20.51 -25.39
CA ARG A 16 -1.57 -21.05 -25.93
C ARG A 16 -2.25 -20.13 -26.92
N THR A 17 -2.18 -18.82 -26.74
CA THR A 17 -2.82 -17.86 -27.66
C THR A 17 -2.11 -17.75 -29.01
N GLY A 18 -0.91 -18.34 -29.15
CA GLY A 18 -0.12 -18.31 -30.39
C GLY A 18 0.30 -16.89 -30.80
N SER A 19 0.00 -15.88 -29.97
CA SER A 19 0.25 -14.48 -30.23
C SER A 19 1.67 -14.06 -29.85
N PHE A 20 2.49 -14.98 -29.33
CA PHE A 20 3.81 -14.66 -28.83
C PHE A 20 4.78 -15.86 -28.89
N PRO A 21 5.33 -16.22 -30.08
CA PRO A 21 6.08 -17.47 -30.27
C PRO A 21 7.50 -17.50 -29.68
N THR A 22 8.01 -16.42 -29.09
CA THR A 22 9.43 -16.26 -28.72
C THR A 22 9.65 -15.85 -27.26
N LEU A 23 8.67 -16.07 -26.37
CA LEU A 23 8.86 -15.82 -24.94
C LEU A 23 9.75 -16.89 -24.32
N ARG A 24 10.95 -16.52 -23.88
CA ARG A 24 11.93 -17.42 -23.26
C ARG A 24 11.65 -17.60 -21.77
N ASP A 25 11.51 -16.49 -21.04
CA ASP A 25 11.41 -16.50 -19.59
C ASP A 25 10.72 -15.23 -19.07
N VAL A 26 10.24 -15.29 -17.82
CA VAL A 26 9.59 -14.18 -17.12
C VAL A 26 10.05 -14.15 -15.67
N MET A 27 10.65 -13.04 -15.27
CA MET A 27 11.11 -12.81 -13.90
C MET A 27 10.26 -11.73 -13.24
N ALA A 28 9.66 -12.05 -12.10
CA ALA A 28 8.88 -11.11 -11.29
C ALA A 28 9.01 -11.47 -9.81
N GLY A 29 9.25 -10.48 -8.95
CA GLY A 29 9.25 -10.68 -7.49
C GLY A 29 10.42 -11.51 -6.95
N HIS A 30 11.49 -11.70 -7.73
CA HIS A 30 12.67 -12.47 -7.32
C HIS A 30 13.82 -11.53 -6.90
N GLY A 31 14.20 -11.56 -5.63
CA GLY A 31 15.29 -10.74 -5.10
C GLY A 31 15.01 -9.22 -5.11
N ASP A 32 15.98 -8.44 -4.61
CA ASP A 32 15.80 -7.01 -4.36
C ASP A 32 15.60 -6.21 -5.66
N ALA A 33 16.25 -6.62 -6.75
CA ALA A 33 16.21 -5.93 -8.05
C ALA A 33 14.90 -6.11 -8.83
N PHE A 34 14.23 -7.27 -8.70
CA PHE A 34 12.99 -7.58 -9.44
C PHE A 34 11.74 -7.55 -8.57
N THR A 35 11.86 -6.99 -7.36
CA THR A 35 10.71 -6.86 -6.46
C THR A 35 9.66 -5.90 -7.04
N THR A 36 10.06 -4.80 -7.67
CA THR A 36 9.12 -3.77 -8.18
C THR A 36 8.89 -3.84 -9.69
N HIS A 37 9.60 -4.71 -10.39
CA HIS A 37 9.59 -4.80 -11.85
C HIS A 37 9.33 -6.22 -12.32
N THR A 38 8.60 -6.34 -13.41
CA THR A 38 8.45 -7.59 -14.15
C THR A 38 9.29 -7.50 -15.42
N VAL A 39 10.16 -8.48 -15.64
CA VAL A 39 11.02 -8.55 -16.82
C VAL A 39 10.61 -9.76 -17.66
N TRP A 40 10.39 -9.51 -18.95
CA TRP A 40 10.03 -10.52 -19.93
C TRP A 40 11.21 -10.68 -20.89
N TYR A 41 11.67 -11.91 -21.08
CA TYR A 41 12.77 -12.24 -21.97
C TYR A 41 12.23 -12.82 -23.27
N PHE A 42 12.66 -12.25 -24.38
CA PHE A 42 12.22 -12.62 -25.70
C PHE A 42 13.42 -13.09 -26.53
N ASP A 43 13.27 -14.19 -27.25
CA ASP A 43 14.30 -14.69 -28.17
C ASP A 43 14.42 -13.81 -29.41
N TYR A 44 13.28 -13.37 -29.95
CA TYR A 44 13.22 -12.59 -31.17
C TYR A 44 11.91 -11.82 -31.29
N ILE A 45 11.99 -10.56 -31.74
CA ILE A 45 10.83 -9.70 -31.98
C ILE A 45 10.90 -9.24 -33.45
N PRO A 46 9.99 -9.72 -34.32
CA PRO A 46 9.96 -9.31 -35.72
C PRO A 46 9.61 -7.83 -35.86
N SER A 47 10.25 -7.12 -36.80
CA SER A 47 9.96 -5.70 -37.07
C SER A 47 8.76 -5.47 -37.99
N ASN A 48 8.25 -6.52 -38.65
CA ASN A 48 7.22 -6.43 -39.69
C ASN A 48 5.79 -6.68 -39.18
N THR A 49 5.63 -7.14 -37.94
CA THR A 49 4.34 -7.52 -37.37
C THR A 49 4.24 -7.09 -35.90
N SER A 50 3.06 -6.64 -35.48
CA SER A 50 2.77 -6.33 -34.09
C SER A 50 2.28 -7.58 -33.35
N TYR A 51 2.90 -7.88 -32.22
CA TYR A 51 2.47 -8.97 -31.33
C TYR A 51 1.86 -8.40 -30.05
N CYS A 52 0.73 -8.95 -29.64
CA CYS A 52 0.03 -8.59 -28.42
C CYS A 52 -0.09 -9.81 -27.52
N PHE A 53 0.22 -9.67 -26.24
CA PHE A 53 -0.05 -10.70 -25.25
C PHE A 53 -0.77 -10.10 -24.04
N GLN A 54 -1.57 -10.93 -23.39
CA GLN A 54 -2.32 -10.56 -22.21
C GLN A 54 -1.76 -11.31 -21.02
N TYR A 55 -1.59 -10.61 -19.90
CA TYR A 55 -1.15 -11.17 -18.65
C TYR A 55 -1.99 -10.62 -17.50
N SER A 56 -2.14 -11.42 -16.45
CA SER A 56 -2.86 -11.04 -15.24
C SER A 56 -1.88 -10.74 -14.10
N MET A 57 -2.08 -9.60 -13.46
CA MET A 57 -1.37 -9.22 -12.23
C MET A 57 -2.38 -9.15 -11.09
N ARG A 58 -2.05 -9.79 -9.96
CA ARG A 58 -2.92 -9.80 -8.78
C ARG A 58 -2.32 -8.92 -7.69
N ARG A 59 -3.19 -8.27 -6.92
CA ARG A 59 -2.80 -7.41 -5.80
C ARG A 59 -2.77 -8.25 -4.51
N TRP A 60 -1.71 -8.10 -3.71
CA TRP A 60 -1.59 -8.75 -2.39
C TRP A 60 -2.11 -7.89 -1.25
N TYR A 61 -1.84 -6.58 -1.30
CA TYR A 61 -2.22 -5.64 -0.25
C TYR A 61 -3.06 -4.50 -0.80
N PRO A 62 -4.16 -4.12 -0.12
CA PRO A 62 -4.97 -2.98 -0.51
C PRO A 62 -4.22 -1.68 -0.17
N VAL A 63 -3.56 -1.10 -1.18
CA VAL A 63 -2.88 0.20 -1.05
C VAL A 63 -3.73 1.28 -1.74
N ALA A 64 -3.99 2.36 -1.01
CA ALA A 64 -4.69 3.53 -1.52
C ALA A 64 -3.78 4.43 -2.37
N ASN A 65 -4.39 5.21 -3.27
CA ASN A 65 -3.76 6.24 -4.08
C ASN A 65 -2.47 5.75 -4.77
N MET A 66 -2.55 4.56 -5.36
CA MET A 66 -1.42 4.00 -6.09
C MET A 66 -1.21 4.75 -7.40
N THR A 67 0.05 4.88 -7.82
CA THR A 67 0.43 5.49 -9.10
C THR A 67 -0.40 4.90 -10.25
N THR A 68 -1.17 5.77 -10.91
CA THR A 68 -2.08 5.39 -12.01
C THR A 68 -1.35 5.22 -13.32
N VAL A 69 -0.18 5.83 -13.49
CA VAL A 69 0.66 5.70 -14.67
C VAL A 69 1.69 4.59 -14.45
N ARG A 70 1.82 3.70 -15.44
CA ARG A 70 2.83 2.64 -15.47
C ARG A 70 3.72 2.83 -16.68
N MET A 71 4.96 2.38 -16.53
CA MET A 71 5.97 2.45 -17.57
C MET A 71 6.31 1.04 -18.05
N ALA A 72 6.36 0.85 -19.36
CA ALA A 72 6.93 -0.32 -20.01
C ALA A 72 8.13 0.14 -20.84
N THR A 73 9.25 -0.56 -20.67
CA THR A 73 10.47 -0.30 -21.41
C THR A 73 10.85 -1.56 -22.16
N ILE A 74 11.11 -1.42 -23.45
CA ILE A 74 11.66 -2.47 -24.31
C ILE A 74 13.05 -2.03 -24.76
N TYR A 75 14.02 -2.93 -24.66
CA TYR A 75 15.41 -2.66 -25.03
C TYR A 75 16.04 -3.93 -25.60
N GLU A 76 17.03 -3.76 -26.46
CA GLU A 76 17.86 -4.87 -26.94
C GLU A 76 18.97 -5.16 -25.94
N GLN A 77 19.13 -6.42 -25.52
CA GLN A 77 20.12 -6.81 -24.51
C GLN A 77 21.57 -6.49 -24.93
N TYR A 78 21.88 -6.57 -26.23
CA TYR A 78 23.23 -6.31 -26.77
C TYR A 78 23.45 -4.86 -27.22
N GLN A 79 22.40 -4.03 -27.23
CA GLN A 79 22.43 -2.60 -27.61
C GLN A 79 21.46 -1.82 -26.72
N PRO A 80 21.79 -1.64 -25.43
CA PRO A 80 20.89 -1.02 -24.47
C PRO A 80 20.57 0.45 -24.78
N GLU A 81 21.36 1.12 -25.61
CA GLU A 81 21.08 2.47 -26.10
C GLU A 81 19.83 2.52 -26.98
N ARG A 82 19.47 1.40 -27.60
CA ARG A 82 18.28 1.27 -28.44
C ARG A 82 17.11 0.79 -27.60
N PHE A 83 16.51 1.72 -26.86
CA PHE A 83 15.33 1.46 -26.03
C PHE A 83 14.14 2.33 -26.44
N GLN A 84 12.94 1.80 -26.17
CA GLN A 84 11.69 2.55 -26.28
C GLN A 84 10.94 2.46 -24.96
N VAL A 85 10.44 3.59 -24.50
CA VAL A 85 9.67 3.71 -23.27
C VAL A 85 8.25 4.13 -23.62
N VAL A 86 7.28 3.40 -23.08
CA VAL A 86 5.86 3.74 -23.21
C VAL A 86 5.27 3.87 -21.82
N MET A 87 4.58 4.98 -21.59
CA MET A 87 3.77 5.18 -20.40
C MET A 87 2.31 4.88 -20.74
N PHE A 88 1.65 4.08 -19.91
CA PHE A 88 0.24 3.74 -20.08
C PHE A 88 -0.54 3.95 -18.79
N ASN A 89 -1.81 4.34 -18.96
CA ASN A 89 -2.70 4.65 -17.86
C ASN A 89 -3.39 3.38 -17.35
N SER A 90 -3.33 3.17 -16.05
CA SER A 90 -3.89 2.07 -15.28
C SER A 90 -4.85 2.57 -14.18
N SER A 91 -5.47 3.74 -14.35
CA SER A 91 -6.33 4.39 -13.33
C SER A 91 -7.50 3.52 -12.86
N THR A 92 -7.97 2.58 -13.67
CA THR A 92 -9.03 1.62 -13.27
C THR A 92 -8.64 0.71 -12.12
N PHE A 93 -7.36 0.66 -11.75
CA PHE A 93 -6.84 -0.19 -10.69
C PHE A 93 -6.35 0.59 -9.46
N SER A 94 -6.53 1.92 -9.37
CA SER A 94 -6.23 2.66 -8.13
C SER A 94 -7.40 2.55 -7.15
N LEU A 95 -7.10 2.30 -5.88
CA LEU A 95 -8.09 2.33 -4.81
C LEU A 95 -7.95 3.63 -4.01
N ASP A 96 -9.03 4.12 -3.43
CA ASP A 96 -9.02 5.29 -2.55
C ASP A 96 -8.76 4.91 -1.08
N VAL A 97 -8.38 5.91 -0.28
CA VAL A 97 -8.08 5.76 1.16
C VAL A 97 -9.26 5.14 1.93
N CYS A 98 -10.48 5.46 1.53
CA CYS A 98 -11.68 4.93 2.16
C CYS A 98 -12.07 3.53 1.69
N GLU A 99 -11.61 3.08 0.52
CA GLU A 99 -11.84 1.71 0.05
C GLU A 99 -10.94 0.70 0.76
N VAL A 100 -9.76 1.15 1.20
CA VAL A 100 -8.82 0.32 1.97
C VAL A 100 -8.92 0.54 3.49
N CYS A 101 -9.86 1.39 3.93
CA CYS A 101 -10.04 1.79 5.33
C CYS A 101 -8.75 2.23 6.03
N ALA A 102 -7.92 3.04 5.39
CA ALA A 102 -6.67 3.55 6.00
C ALA A 102 -6.85 4.85 6.80
N SER A 103 -8.06 5.42 6.84
CA SER A 103 -8.34 6.66 7.57
C SER A 103 -9.59 6.54 8.43
N TYR A 104 -9.53 7.13 9.63
CA TYR A 104 -10.67 7.27 10.55
C TYR A 104 -11.71 8.28 10.06
N GLN A 105 -11.37 9.10 9.05
CA GLN A 105 -12.29 10.09 8.47
C GLN A 105 -13.29 9.47 7.48
N CYS A 106 -13.16 8.18 7.17
CA CYS A 106 -13.99 7.49 6.19
C CYS A 106 -15.31 6.99 6.84
N PRO A 107 -16.49 7.48 6.39
CA PRO A 107 -17.77 7.26 7.08
C PRO A 107 -18.31 5.82 7.04
N TYR A 108 -17.76 4.96 6.18
CA TYR A 108 -18.27 3.60 5.93
C TYR A 108 -17.33 2.47 6.40
N CYS A 109 -16.28 2.79 7.16
CA CYS A 109 -15.27 1.80 7.58
C CYS A 109 -15.54 1.24 8.98
N PRO A 110 -15.80 -0.07 9.15
CA PRO A 110 -16.29 -0.63 10.42
C PRO A 110 -15.25 -0.63 11.56
N ILE A 111 -13.95 -0.52 11.25
CA ILE A 111 -12.84 -0.72 12.21
C ILE A 111 -12.43 0.58 12.92
N TYR A 112 -12.52 1.73 12.22
CA TYR A 112 -12.10 3.04 12.74
C TYR A 112 -13.28 3.97 13.08
N SER A 113 -14.47 3.70 12.52
CA SER A 113 -15.69 4.46 12.81
C SER A 113 -16.34 4.05 14.13
N THR A 114 -15.88 2.96 14.75
CA THR A 114 -16.26 2.59 16.11
C THR A 114 -15.56 3.50 17.09
N ALA A 115 -16.06 4.73 17.19
CA ALA A 115 -15.95 5.45 18.44
C ALA A 115 -16.66 4.57 19.48
N SER A 116 -15.88 3.88 20.32
CA SER A 116 -16.42 3.43 21.60
C SER A 116 -16.86 4.71 22.27
N THR A 117 -18.16 4.99 22.21
CA THR A 117 -18.77 6.06 22.98
C THR A 117 -18.53 5.68 24.41
N SER A 118 -17.43 6.19 24.98
CA SER A 118 -17.20 6.15 26.40
C SER A 118 -18.33 6.98 26.98
N THR A 119 -19.41 6.30 27.35
CA THR A 119 -20.56 6.85 28.07
C THR A 119 -20.15 7.12 29.52
N LEU A 120 -18.97 7.72 29.73
CA LEU A 120 -18.72 8.42 30.96
C LEU A 120 -19.70 9.60 30.94
N PRO A 121 -20.71 9.59 31.82
CA PRO A 121 -21.70 10.65 31.82
C PRO A 121 -20.96 11.96 32.09
N ALA A 122 -21.28 13.04 31.36
CA ALA A 122 -20.62 14.32 31.53
C ALA A 122 -20.60 14.80 33.01
N THR A 123 -21.55 14.32 33.82
CA THR A 123 -21.61 14.52 35.26
C THR A 123 -20.40 13.97 36.02
N THR A 124 -19.84 12.82 35.66
CA THR A 124 -18.66 12.27 36.37
C THR A 124 -17.39 13.07 36.08
N PHE A 125 -17.23 13.56 34.85
CA PHE A 125 -16.13 14.47 34.50
C PHE A 125 -16.24 15.82 35.23
N MET A 126 -17.44 16.42 35.26
CA MET A 126 -17.67 17.69 35.94
C MET A 126 -17.46 17.57 37.46
N VAL A 127 -17.93 16.47 38.05
CA VAL A 127 -17.72 16.18 39.47
C VAL A 127 -16.24 15.92 39.75
N ALA A 128 -15.52 15.14 38.94
CA ALA A 128 -14.08 14.92 39.13
C ALA A 128 -13.27 16.23 39.08
N MET A 129 -13.57 17.12 38.13
CA MET A 129 -12.92 18.42 38.00
C MET A 129 -13.20 19.37 39.18
N LEU A 130 -14.35 19.21 39.85
CA LEU A 130 -14.71 20.02 41.01
C LEU A 130 -14.15 19.42 42.31
N LEU A 131 -14.15 18.09 42.45
CA LEU A 131 -13.69 17.39 43.65
C LEU A 131 -12.17 17.34 43.79
N LEU A 132 -11.42 17.25 42.68
CA LEU A 132 -9.96 17.28 42.69
C LEU A 132 -9.40 18.52 43.40
N PRO A 133 -9.73 19.77 43.00
CA PRO A 133 -9.24 20.96 43.67
C PRO A 133 -9.80 21.10 45.09
N LEU A 134 -11.02 20.62 45.37
CA LEU A 134 -11.57 20.62 46.73
C LEU A 134 -10.85 19.64 47.66
N MET A 135 -10.39 18.48 47.18
CA MET A 135 -9.53 17.58 47.95
C MET A 135 -8.14 18.18 48.19
N PHE A 136 -7.61 18.96 47.22
CA PHE A 136 -6.39 19.73 47.41
C PHE A 136 -6.57 20.91 48.38
N MET A 137 -7.75 21.53 48.42
CA MET A 137 -8.09 22.66 49.29
C MET A 137 -8.54 22.23 50.69
N HIS A 138 -9.10 21.03 50.86
CA HIS A 138 -9.56 20.49 52.14
C HIS A 138 -8.46 19.75 52.92
N ARG A 139 -7.19 20.07 52.64
CA ARG A 139 -6.08 19.79 53.56
C ARG A 139 -5.71 21.09 54.32
N PRO A 140 -6.51 21.56 55.29
CA PRO A 140 -6.07 22.63 56.16
C PRO A 140 -5.07 22.06 57.17
N HIS A 141 -3.89 22.68 57.23
CA HIS A 141 -3.00 22.76 58.38
C HIS A 141 -2.75 21.47 59.17
N ASP A 142 -1.81 20.65 58.70
CA ASP A 142 -0.70 20.18 59.54
C ASP A 142 0.45 19.75 58.64
N GLY A 143 1.63 20.33 58.90
CA GLY A 143 2.79 20.23 58.02
C GLY A 143 3.23 18.79 57.81
N ILE A 144 3.19 18.32 56.56
CA ILE A 144 3.99 17.18 56.12
C ILE A 144 4.72 17.57 54.85
N LEU A 145 6.00 17.80 55.07
CA LEU A 145 7.08 17.99 54.13
C LEU A 145 7.17 16.76 53.22
N LEU A 146 6.45 16.74 52.09
CA LEU A 146 6.75 15.82 51.00
C LEU A 146 7.77 16.49 50.10
N VAL A 147 9.02 16.18 50.40
CA VAL A 147 10.20 16.36 49.57
C VAL A 147 9.86 15.95 48.12
N THR A 148 9.56 16.92 47.27
CA THR A 148 9.80 16.77 45.83
C THR A 148 11.31 16.71 45.67
N ARG A 149 11.84 15.49 45.71
CA ARG A 149 13.14 15.19 45.11
C ARG A 149 13.04 15.62 43.65
N TYR A 150 13.65 16.75 43.34
CA TYR A 150 14.30 16.97 42.07
C TYR A 150 15.30 15.82 41.87
N ILE A 151 15.02 14.93 40.92
CA ILE A 151 16.04 14.13 40.26
C ILE A 151 16.06 14.64 38.82
N SER A 152 16.98 15.59 38.59
CA SER A 152 17.84 15.56 37.41
C SER A 152 19.01 14.62 37.71
#